data_AF-A0A2U0A0U4-F1
#
_entry.id   AF-A0A2U0A0U4-F1
#
_cell.length_a   1.000
_cell.length_b   1.000
_cell.length_c   1.000
_cell.angle_alpha   90.00
_cell.angle_beta   90.00
_cell.angle_gamma   90.00
#
_symmetry.space_group_name_H-M   'P 1'
#
loop_
_entity.id
_entity.type
_entity.pdbx_description
1 polymer ?
#
loop_
_entity_poly.entity_id
_entity_poly.type
_entity_poly.pdbx_seq_one_letter_code
_entity_poly.pdbx_strand_id
1 'polypeptide(L)'
;MDNLYYSPSEKMVFWIAGYVDFTGTYRNIPSVMEYAEQFQRKFAAKEVKTKIIKSAGNKGKRLFFASIDSQPVGAFNIGERRNMDEWLSQ
;
A
#
# COMPACT_ATOMS: atom_id res chain seq x y z
N MET A 1 11.75 0.15 1.66
CA MET A 1 10.33 0.45 1.92
C MET A 1 10.03 -0.10 3.28
N ASP A 2 10.12 0.76 4.27
CA ASP A 2 9.72 0.44 5.63
C ASP A 2 8.19 0.42 5.66
N ASN A 3 7.61 -0.44 6.51
CA ASN A 3 6.16 -0.61 6.66
C ASN A 3 5.46 -1.24 5.44
N LEU A 4 5.97 -2.38 4.97
CA LEU A 4 5.28 -3.24 4.00
C LEU A 4 4.32 -4.17 4.73
N TYR A 5 3.14 -4.37 4.15
CA TYR A 5 2.09 -5.19 4.72
C TYR A 5 1.62 -6.23 3.71
N TYR A 6 1.25 -7.42 4.19
CA TYR A 6 0.75 -8.49 3.34
C TYR A 6 -0.53 -9.08 3.92
N SER A 7 -1.55 -9.19 3.07
CA SER A 7 -2.82 -9.86 3.28
C SER A 7 -2.75 -11.27 2.65
N PRO A 8 -2.59 -12.35 3.44
CA PRO A 8 -2.58 -13.71 2.92
C PRO A 8 -3.92 -14.11 2.29
N SER A 9 -5.02 -13.64 2.88
CA SER A 9 -6.39 -13.93 2.42
C SER A 9 -6.64 -13.47 0.98
N GLU A 10 -6.07 -12.33 0.58
CA GLU A 10 -6.24 -11.74 -0.74
C GLU A 10 -4.99 -11.88 -1.63
N LYS A 11 -3.92 -12.49 -1.11
CA LYS A 11 -2.59 -12.53 -1.76
C LYS A 11 -2.13 -11.13 -2.20
N MET A 12 -2.26 -10.15 -1.30
CA MET A 12 -2.05 -8.74 -1.62
C MET A 12 -0.93 -8.15 -0.76
N VAL A 13 0.06 -7.55 -1.41
CA VAL A 13 1.04 -6.68 -0.72
C VAL A 13 0.60 -5.24 -0.86
N PHE A 14 0.75 -4.47 0.22
CA PHE A 14 0.46 -3.06 0.19
C PHE A 14 1.43 -2.25 1.05
N TRP A 15 1.51 -0.97 0.71
CA TRP A 15 2.34 0.02 1.37
C TRP A 15 1.56 1.32 1.50
N ILE A 16 1.61 1.91 2.68
CA ILE A 16 0.95 3.18 2.99
C ILE A 16 2.00 4.28 2.90
N ALA A 17 1.93 5.06 1.82
CA ALA A 17 2.67 6.30 1.69
C ALA A 17 1.93 7.44 2.43
N GLY A 18 2.65 8.51 2.77
CA GLY A 18 2.10 9.66 3.51
C GLY A 18 0.92 10.38 2.83
N TYR A 19 0.56 11.55 3.37
CA TYR A 19 -0.53 12.38 2.84
C TYR A 19 -0.28 12.77 1.38
N VAL A 20 -1.22 12.41 0.49
CA VAL A 20 -1.24 12.93 -0.88
C VAL A 20 -2.34 13.98 -0.94
N ASP A 21 -1.93 15.24 -0.84
CA ASP A 21 -2.80 16.38 -0.99
C ASP A 21 -3.02 16.68 -2.49
N PHE A 22 -4.26 16.58 -2.96
CA PHE A 22 -4.64 17.07 -4.31
C PHE A 22 -4.82 18.61 -4.34
N THR A 23 -4.72 19.29 -3.19
CA THR A 23 -4.95 20.74 -3.02
C THR A 23 -3.68 21.58 -2.95
N GLY A 24 -2.51 21.00 -3.24
CA GLY A 24 -1.29 21.76 -3.55
C GLY A 24 -0.43 22.21 -2.36
N THR A 25 -0.68 21.70 -1.14
CA THR A 25 0.11 22.10 0.04
C THR A 25 1.18 21.05 0.37
N TYR A 26 2.37 21.28 -0.19
CA TYR A 26 3.69 20.70 0.10
C TYR A 26 3.78 19.70 1.28
N ARG A 27 3.79 18.41 0.93
CA ARG A 27 4.78 17.46 1.47
C ARG A 27 5.25 16.55 0.33
N ASN A 28 6.54 16.59 0.05
CA ASN A 28 7.25 15.89 -1.03
C ASN A 28 7.04 14.36 -0.98
N ILE A 29 5.93 13.88 -1.54
CA ILE A 29 5.85 12.49 -1.98
C ILE A 29 6.28 12.51 -3.46
N PRO A 30 7.40 11.86 -3.82
CA PRO A 30 7.76 11.57 -5.21
C PRO A 30 6.53 11.22 -6.05
N SER A 31 6.55 11.55 -7.34
CA SER A 31 5.36 11.41 -8.21
C SER A 31 4.73 10.04 -7.99
N VAL A 32 3.40 9.95 -7.88
CA VAL A 32 2.70 8.68 -7.61
C VAL A 32 3.16 7.58 -8.58
N MET A 33 3.49 7.95 -9.81
CA MET A 33 4.07 7.06 -10.82
C MET A 33 5.42 6.48 -10.41
N GLU A 34 6.34 7.30 -9.88
CA GLU A 34 7.66 6.85 -9.44
C GLU A 34 7.55 5.78 -8.33
N TYR A 35 6.68 5.99 -7.34
CA TYR A 35 6.44 4.98 -6.31
C TYR A 35 5.73 3.74 -6.84
N ALA A 36 4.77 3.91 -7.75
CA ALA A 36 4.12 2.78 -8.39
C ALA A 36 5.13 1.93 -9.17
N GLU A 37 6.03 2.57 -9.92
CA GLU A 37 7.11 1.90 -10.64
C GLU A 37 8.11 1.23 -9.70
N GLN A 38 8.56 1.91 -8.64
CA GLN A 38 9.45 1.31 -7.64
C GLN A 38 8.80 0.10 -6.96
N PHE A 39 7.53 0.20 -6.60
CA PHE A 39 6.76 -0.89 -6.01
C PHE A 39 6.61 -2.05 -7.01
N GLN A 40 6.32 -1.75 -8.27
CA GLN A 40 6.19 -2.71 -9.34
C GLN A 40 7.49 -3.49 -9.57
N ARG A 41 8.60 -2.77 -9.72
CA ARG A 41 9.93 -3.34 -9.93
C ARG A 41 10.37 -4.21 -8.75
N LYS A 42 10.10 -3.75 -7.51
CA LYS A 42 10.50 -4.48 -6.29
C LYS A 42 9.80 -5.84 -6.15
N PHE A 43 8.52 -5.92 -6.53
CA PHE A 43 7.72 -7.13 -6.33
C PHE A 43 7.41 -7.90 -7.62
N ALA A 44 7.98 -7.47 -8.76
CA ALA A 44 7.64 -7.97 -10.09
C ALA A 44 6.13 -8.02 -10.33
N ALA A 45 5.39 -7.06 -9.75
CA ALA A 45 3.95 -7.00 -9.88
C ALA A 45 3.56 -6.65 -11.32
N LYS A 46 2.52 -7.29 -11.85
CA LYS A 46 2.01 -6.96 -13.20
C LYS A 46 1.35 -5.58 -13.23
N GLU A 47 0.66 -5.23 -12.14
CA GLU A 47 -0.07 -3.98 -11.99
C GLU A 47 0.06 -3.50 -10.54
N VAL A 48 0.23 -2.19 -10.36
CA VAL A 48 0.18 -1.53 -9.05
C VAL A 48 -0.99 -0.57 -9.06
N LYS A 49 -1.90 -0.75 -8.09
CA LYS A 49 -3.06 0.10 -7.91
C LYS A 49 -2.81 1.07 -6.76
N THR A 50 -3.48 2.22 -6.82
CA THR A 50 -3.40 3.21 -5.75
C THR A 50 -4.78 3.68 -5.31
N LYS A 51 -4.94 3.98 -4.01
CA LYS A 51 -6.17 4.60 -3.48
C LYS A 51 -5.88 5.53 -2.32
N ILE A 52 -6.74 6.53 -2.14
CA ILE A 52 -6.74 7.32 -0.90
C ILE A 52 -7.46 6.53 0.18
N ILE A 53 -6.84 6.42 1.35
CA ILE A 53 -7.42 5.76 2.50
C ILE A 53 -8.47 6.69 3.13
N LYS A 54 -9.69 6.17 3.29
CA LYS A 54 -10.84 6.89 3.88
C LYS A 54 -11.13 6.49 5.33
N SER A 55 -10.59 5.36 5.80
CA SER A 55 -10.80 4.83 7.14
C SER A 55 -10.03 5.60 8.22
N ALA A 56 -10.42 5.41 9.49
CA ALA A 56 -9.76 6.00 10.65
C ALA A 56 -8.29 5.53 10.76
N GLY A 57 -7.44 6.28 11.49
CA GLY A 57 -6.01 5.95 11.69
C GLY A 57 -5.07 6.29 10.51
N ASN A 58 -5.51 6.13 9.26
CA ASN A 58 -4.71 6.41 8.05
C ASN A 58 -5.39 7.35 7.04
N LYS A 59 -6.45 8.06 7.46
CA LYS A 59 -7.23 8.98 6.61
C LYS A 59 -6.33 9.98 5.87
N GLY A 60 -6.50 10.07 4.56
CA GLY A 60 -5.77 11.01 3.70
C GLY A 60 -4.39 10.52 3.23
N LYS A 61 -3.92 9.36 3.73
CA LYS A 61 -2.72 8.70 3.22
C LYS A 61 -3.00 7.96 1.91
N ARG A 62 -1.95 7.74 1.11
CA ARG A 62 -2.03 7.00 -0.16
C ARG A 62 -1.61 5.57 0.04
N LEU A 63 -2.45 4.66 -0.38
CA LEU A 63 -2.17 3.24 -0.42
C LEU A 63 -1.68 2.86 -1.81
N PHE A 64 -0.57 2.13 -1.87
CA PHE A 64 -0.09 1.41 -3.05
C PHE A 64 -0.26 -0.08 -2.78
N PHE A 65 -0.83 -0.82 -3.73
CA PHE A 65 -1.07 -2.24 -3.55
C PHE A 65 -0.97 -3.03 -4.84
N ALA A 66 -0.55 -4.28 -4.73
CA ALA A 66 -0.48 -5.22 -5.84
C ALA A 66 -0.75 -6.66 -5.36
N SER A 67 -1.31 -7.46 -6.26
CA SER A 67 -1.46 -8.89 -6.04
C SER A 67 -0.16 -9.62 -6.33
N ILE A 68 0.23 -10.51 -5.42
CA ILE A 68 1.44 -11.34 -5.53
C ILE A 68 1.19 -12.72 -4.92
N ASP A 69 1.77 -13.76 -5.53
CA ASP A 69 1.45 -15.15 -5.15
C ASP A 69 1.96 -15.58 -3.78
N SER A 70 2.97 -14.90 -3.25
CA SER A 70 3.62 -15.24 -1.98
C SER A 70 3.96 -14.00 -1.16
N GLN A 71 4.01 -14.16 0.17
CA GLN A 71 4.38 -13.09 1.09
C GLN A 71 5.85 -12.67 0.86
N PRO A 72 6.15 -11.38 0.64
CA PRO A 72 7.52 -10.91 0.51
C PRO A 72 8.26 -10.98 1.84
N VAL A 73 9.56 -11.26 1.77
CA VAL A 73 10.43 -11.21 2.95
C VAL A 73 10.41 -9.80 3.54
N GLY A 74 10.16 -9.71 4.86
CA GLY A 74 10.09 -8.45 5.60
C GLY A 74 8.75 -7.72 5.51
N ALA A 75 7.74 -8.26 4.83
CA ALA A 75 6.38 -7.74 4.91
C ALA A 75 5.72 -8.21 6.22
N PHE A 76 5.04 -7.30 6.91
CA PHE A 76 4.22 -7.60 8.08
C PHE A 76 2.94 -8.32 7.65
N ASN A 77 2.71 -9.53 8.17
CA ASN A 77 1.47 -10.27 7.93
C ASN A 77 0.36 -9.65 8.78
N ILE A 78 -0.71 -9.16 8.14
CA ILE A 78 -1.84 -8.53 8.85
C ILE A 78 -2.80 -9.55 9.47
N GLY A 79 -2.57 -10.85 9.24
CA GLY A 79 -3.31 -11.99 9.77
C GLY A 79 -3.95 -12.84 8.67
N GLU A 80 -3.97 -14.16 8.85
CA GLU A 80 -4.42 -15.15 7.87
C GLU A 80 -5.86 -14.94 7.35
N ARG A 81 -6.73 -14.35 8.16
CA ARG A 81 -8.16 -14.12 7.81
C ARG A 81 -8.51 -12.65 7.57
N ARG A 82 -7.55 -11.74 7.68
CA ARG A 82 -7.83 -10.31 7.52
C ARG A 82 -7.61 -9.91 6.08
N ASN A 83 -8.56 -9.17 5.51
CA ASN A 83 -8.33 -8.46 4.25
C ASN A 83 -7.76 -7.06 4.52
N MET A 84 -7.22 -6.43 3.48
CA MET A 84 -6.58 -5.12 3.57
C MET A 84 -7.54 -4.05 4.10
N ASP A 85 -8.80 -4.06 3.68
CA ASP A 85 -9.78 -3.03 4.05
C ASP A 85 -10.27 -3.17 5.50
N GLU A 86 -10.52 -4.40 5.95
CA GLU A 86 -10.82 -4.72 7.34
C GLU A 86 -9.68 -4.27 8.25
N TRP A 87 -8.43 -4.54 7.88
CA TRP A 87 -7.27 -4.13 8.66
C TRP A 87 -7.12 -2.62 8.71
N LEU A 88 -7.34 -1.93 7.58
CA LEU A 88 -7.31 -0.47 7.51
C LEU A 88 -8.46 0.21 8.26
N SER A 89 -9.55 -0.50 8.55
CA SER A 89 -10.77 0.03 9.17
C SER A 89 -10.77 0.01 10.71
N GLN A 90 -9.81 -0.69 11.31
CA GLN A 90 -9.59 -0.75 12.76
C GLN A 90 -8.98 0.56 13.28
#